data_AF-A0A6L9Z6M1-F1
#
_entry.id   AF-A0A6L9Z6M1-F1
#
_cell.length_a   1.000
_cell.length_b   1.000
_cell.length_c   1.000
_cell.angle_alpha   90.00
_cell.angle_beta   90.00
_cell.angle_gamma   90.00
#
_symmetry.space_group_name_H-M   'P 1'
#
loop_
_entity.id
_entity.type
_entity.pdbx_description
1 polymer ?
#
loop_
_entity_poly.entity_id
_entity_poly.type
_entity_poly.pdbx_seq_one_letter_code
_entity_poly.pdbx_strand_id
1 'polypeptide(L)'
;SDHNATNEIVIAALKTIKFDVTVYEYPIWFWNHWPWTRVEGSKPNLVCFFKKTIMSGFRLLNDFRLSVYIGDVFDIKRTALDQHQSQMKQLIPHPRWLTLKDVSEGEFLDCFFQNYELFRRYSLTHNSE
;
A
#
# COMPACT_ATOMS: atom_id res chain seq x y z
N SER A 1 9.59 -8.56 0.91
CA SER A 1 8.35 -8.33 0.17
C SER A 1 8.70 -7.59 -1.11
N ASP A 2 8.12 -7.99 -2.24
CA ASP A 2 8.40 -7.42 -3.57
C ASP A 2 8.10 -5.92 -3.63
N HIS A 3 7.13 -5.45 -2.83
CA HIS A 3 6.83 -4.03 -2.66
C HIS A 3 8.03 -3.24 -2.12
N ASN A 4 8.72 -3.74 -1.09
CA ASN A 4 9.88 -3.06 -0.51
C ASN A 4 11.04 -3.01 -1.52
N ALA A 5 11.31 -4.14 -2.17
CA ALA A 5 12.39 -4.23 -3.16
C ALA A 5 12.14 -3.30 -4.35
N THR A 6 10.90 -3.23 -4.84
CA THR A 6 10.52 -2.31 -5.91
C THR A 6 10.68 -0.85 -5.48
N ASN A 7 10.25 -0.49 -4.27
CA ASN A 7 10.44 0.87 -3.74
C ASN A 7 11.94 1.23 -3.70
N GLU A 8 12.78 0.36 -3.14
CA GLU A 8 14.23 0.58 -3.08
C GLU A 8 14.86 0.77 -4.46
N ILE A 9 14.46 -0.05 -5.45
CA ILE A 9 14.92 0.07 -6.85
C ILE A 9 14.51 1.43 -7.44
N VAL A 10 13.25 1.83 -7.27
CA VAL A 10 12.74 3.11 -7.80
C VAL A 10 13.49 4.28 -7.16
N ILE A 11 13.69 4.27 -5.85
CA ILE A 11 14.42 5.34 -5.15
C ILE A 11 15.88 5.39 -5.54
N ALA A 12 16.55 4.23 -5.69
CA ALA A 12 17.90 4.18 -6.20
C ALA A 12 17.99 4.79 -7.61
N ALA A 13 17.06 4.44 -8.51
CA ALA A 13 16.99 4.99 -9.85
C ALA A 13 16.76 6.52 -9.84
N LEU A 14 15.82 7.02 -9.04
CA LEU A 14 15.55 8.46 -8.93
C LEU A 14 16.77 9.24 -8.40
N LYS A 15 17.59 8.64 -7.52
CA LYS A 15 18.84 9.29 -7.06
C LYS A 15 19.91 9.42 -8.14
N THR A 16 19.80 8.67 -9.25
CA THR A 16 20.76 8.77 -10.37
C THR A 16 20.45 9.90 -11.35
N ILE A 17 19.26 10.49 -11.27
CA ILE A 17 18.84 11.51 -12.24
C ILE A 17 19.29 12.90 -11.78
N LYS A 18 19.52 13.80 -12.74
CA LYS A 18 20.17 15.10 -12.50
C LYS A 18 19.21 16.26 -12.20
N PHE A 19 18.00 15.98 -11.73
CA PHE A 19 17.03 17.01 -11.40
C PHE A 19 16.27 16.66 -10.13
N ASP A 20 15.79 17.69 -9.46
CA ASP A 20 15.02 17.54 -8.23
C ASP A 20 13.69 16.85 -8.51
N VAL A 21 13.39 15.83 -7.71
CA VAL A 21 12.17 15.02 -7.85
C VAL A 21 11.28 15.22 -6.64
N THR A 22 10.00 15.47 -6.87
CA THR A 22 8.97 15.28 -5.83
C THR A 22 8.33 13.92 -6.04
N VAL A 23 8.39 13.06 -5.01
CA VAL A 23 7.78 11.73 -5.00
C VAL A 23 6.45 11.79 -4.24
N TYR A 24 5.41 11.23 -4.85
CA TYR A 24 4.11 10.95 -4.22
C TYR A 24 3.98 9.44 -4.04
N GLU A 25 4.39 8.95 -2.89
CA GLU A 25 4.44 7.54 -2.54
C GLU A 25 3.05 7.06 -2.10
N TYR A 26 2.58 5.94 -2.67
CA TYR A 26 1.27 5.35 -2.36
C TYR A 26 1.34 4.42 -1.13
N PRO A 27 0.28 4.30 -0.29
CA PRO A 27 0.32 3.54 0.96
C PRO A 27 0.64 2.06 0.79
N ILE A 28 0.40 1.50 -0.41
CA ILE A 28 0.67 0.10 -0.74
C ILE A 28 2.14 -0.29 -0.54
N TRP A 29 3.09 0.66 -0.62
CA TRP A 29 4.51 0.39 -0.35
C TRP A 29 4.77 -0.02 1.11
N PHE A 30 3.82 0.26 2.00
CA PHE A 30 3.83 -0.18 3.39
C PHE A 30 3.11 -1.52 3.59
N TRP A 31 2.95 -2.34 2.53
CA TRP A 31 2.20 -3.61 2.49
C TRP A 31 2.35 -4.50 3.72
N ASN A 32 3.52 -4.55 4.35
CA ASN A 32 3.76 -5.39 5.54
C ASN A 32 3.17 -4.83 6.85
N HIS A 33 2.32 -3.80 6.78
CA HIS A 33 1.69 -3.14 7.93
C HIS A 33 0.18 -3.12 7.77
N TRP A 34 -0.54 -3.04 8.90
CA TRP A 34 -1.98 -2.80 8.90
C TRP A 34 -2.29 -1.46 8.19
N PRO A 35 -3.35 -1.36 7.35
CA PRO A 35 -4.42 -2.34 7.12
C PRO A 35 -4.15 -3.42 6.06
N TRP A 36 -2.98 -3.40 5.41
CA TRP A 36 -2.72 -4.18 4.19
C TRP A 36 -2.44 -5.66 4.43
N THR A 37 -1.86 -6.02 5.58
CA THR A 37 -1.75 -7.42 6.02
C THR A 37 -2.06 -7.55 7.50
N ARG A 38 -3.07 -8.37 7.84
CA ARG A 38 -3.20 -8.96 9.18
C ARG A 38 -2.14 -10.05 9.34
N VAL A 39 -1.51 -10.12 10.50
CA VAL A 39 -0.54 -11.19 10.81
C VAL A 39 -1.28 -12.33 11.49
N GLU A 40 -1.46 -13.44 10.79
CA GLU A 40 -1.84 -14.71 11.41
C GLU A 40 -0.62 -15.31 12.12
N GLY A 41 -0.71 -15.53 13.43
CA GLY A 41 0.37 -16.13 14.20
C GLY A 41 0.04 -16.36 15.67
N SER A 42 0.06 -17.64 16.07
CA SER A 42 0.01 -18.10 17.45
C SER A 42 1.02 -17.38 18.36
N LYS A 43 0.56 -16.98 19.55
CA LYS A 43 1.33 -16.31 20.64
C LYS A 43 2.77 -16.85 20.73
N PRO A 44 3.81 -16.00 20.54
CA PRO A 44 4.21 -15.05 21.59
C PRO A 44 4.60 -13.64 21.06
N ASN A 45 4.41 -12.63 21.92
CA ASN A 45 4.72 -11.20 21.73
C ASN A 45 3.73 -10.33 20.94
N LEU A 46 2.44 -10.53 21.23
CA LEU A 46 1.36 -9.59 20.91
C LEU A 46 1.71 -8.14 21.32
N VAL A 47 2.39 -7.89 22.46
CA VAL A 47 2.71 -6.52 22.92
C VAL A 47 3.71 -5.79 22.02
N CYS A 48 4.79 -6.46 21.60
CA CYS A 48 5.76 -5.87 20.68
C CYS A 48 5.14 -5.68 19.28
N PHE A 49 4.24 -6.57 18.90
CA PHE A 49 3.49 -6.53 17.66
C PHE A 49 2.46 -5.39 17.62
N PHE A 50 1.58 -5.27 18.62
CA PHE A 50 0.64 -4.15 18.73
C PHE A 50 1.35 -2.81 18.76
N LYS A 51 2.51 -2.71 19.45
CA LYS A 51 3.34 -1.50 19.39
C LYS A 51 3.82 -1.21 17.97
N LYS A 52 4.29 -2.20 17.22
CA LYS A 52 4.73 -2.01 15.82
C LYS A 52 3.57 -1.67 14.89
N THR A 53 2.43 -2.33 15.00
CA THR A 53 1.23 -2.08 14.19
C THR A 53 0.61 -0.71 14.47
N ILE A 54 0.54 -0.31 15.74
CA ILE A 54 0.07 1.02 16.14
C ILE A 54 1.09 2.08 15.73
N MET A 55 2.39 1.90 15.99
CA MET A 55 3.43 2.84 15.57
C MET A 55 3.49 2.97 14.04
N SER A 56 3.28 1.88 13.28
CA SER A 56 3.22 1.94 11.82
C SER A 56 1.93 2.60 11.33
N GLY A 57 0.80 2.40 12.00
CA GLY A 57 -0.44 3.12 11.73
C GLY A 57 -0.29 4.62 11.98
N PHE A 58 0.34 5.00 13.09
CA PHE A 58 0.69 6.40 13.38
C PHE A 58 1.71 6.96 12.39
N ARG A 59 2.65 6.15 11.90
CA ARG A 59 3.61 6.56 10.85
C ARG A 59 2.92 6.73 9.50
N LEU A 60 1.99 5.86 9.15
CA LEU A 60 1.09 6.02 8.00
C LEU A 60 0.30 7.33 8.11
N LEU A 61 -0.33 7.60 9.25
CA LEU A 61 -1.06 8.85 9.49
C LEU A 61 -0.15 10.10 9.46
N ASN A 62 1.09 9.98 9.96
CA ASN A 62 2.02 11.10 10.03
C ASN A 62 2.72 11.39 8.70
N ASP A 63 2.97 10.36 7.89
CA ASP A 63 3.74 10.49 6.65
C ASP A 63 2.81 10.70 5.43
N PHE A 64 1.57 10.20 5.46
CA PHE A 64 0.59 10.32 4.37
C PHE A 64 -0.35 11.51 4.57
N ARG A 65 0.22 12.72 4.49
CA ARG A 65 -0.51 13.98 4.74
C ARG A 65 -1.21 14.56 3.52
N LEU A 66 -0.92 14.06 2.33
CA LEU A 66 -1.59 14.53 1.12
C LEU A 66 -2.78 13.65 0.82
N SER A 67 -3.95 14.27 0.63
CA SER A 67 -5.16 13.58 0.18
C SER A 67 -5.64 14.17 -1.14
N VAL A 68 -6.14 13.31 -2.02
CA VAL A 68 -6.72 13.70 -3.31
C VAL A 68 -8.11 13.08 -3.40
N TYR A 69 -9.13 13.90 -3.59
CA TYR A 69 -10.49 13.40 -3.86
C TYR A 69 -10.53 12.76 -5.24
N ILE A 70 -11.09 11.55 -5.32
CA ILE A 70 -11.21 10.77 -6.55
C ILE A 70 -12.66 10.33 -6.83
N GLY A 71 -13.65 10.83 -6.09
CA GLY A 71 -15.04 10.37 -6.24
C GLY A 71 -15.55 10.47 -7.67
N ASP A 72 -15.15 11.51 -8.41
CA ASP A 72 -15.53 11.72 -9.81
C ASP A 72 -14.97 10.64 -10.78
N VAL A 73 -13.90 9.95 -10.38
CA VAL A 73 -13.24 8.90 -11.18
C VAL A 73 -13.21 7.55 -10.45
N PHE A 74 -13.92 7.42 -9.34
CA PHE A 74 -13.89 6.25 -8.46
C PHE A 74 -14.34 4.98 -9.18
N ASP A 75 -15.37 5.09 -10.03
CA ASP A 75 -15.87 3.96 -10.81
C ASP A 75 -14.86 3.45 -11.84
N ILE A 76 -13.98 4.31 -12.36
CA ILE A 76 -12.88 3.91 -13.25
C ILE A 76 -11.91 3.02 -12.47
N LYS A 77 -11.55 3.42 -11.25
CA LYS A 77 -10.68 2.62 -10.35
C LYS A 77 -11.29 1.25 -10.07
N ARG A 78 -12.59 1.20 -9.73
CA ARG A 78 -13.30 -0.06 -9.47
C ARG A 78 -13.32 -0.95 -10.72
N THR A 79 -13.70 -0.40 -11.86
CA THR A 79 -13.78 -1.14 -13.13
C THR A 79 -12.41 -1.66 -13.57
N ALA A 80 -11.35 -0.87 -13.36
CA ALA A 80 -9.98 -1.29 -13.62
C ALA A 80 -9.57 -2.46 -12.72
N LEU A 81 -9.86 -2.39 -11.41
CA LEU A 81 -9.57 -3.49 -10.49
C LEU A 81 -10.32 -4.77 -10.87
N ASP A 82 -11.58 -4.64 -11.30
CA ASP A 82 -12.39 -5.78 -11.75
C ASP A 82 -11.78 -6.49 -12.96
N GLN A 83 -10.96 -5.84 -13.79
CA GLN A 83 -10.26 -6.53 -14.89
C GLN A 83 -9.23 -7.56 -14.39
N HIS A 84 -8.77 -7.46 -13.14
CA HIS A 84 -7.87 -8.45 -12.52
C HIS A 84 -8.66 -9.65 -11.98
N GLN A 85 -9.38 -10.34 -12.89
CA GLN A 85 -10.37 -11.36 -12.57
C GLN A 85 -9.84 -12.47 -11.65
N SER A 86 -8.61 -12.96 -11.87
CA SER A 86 -7.99 -14.01 -11.04
C SER A 86 -7.66 -13.56 -9.62
N GLN A 87 -7.54 -12.26 -9.39
CA GLN A 87 -7.32 -11.66 -8.07
C GLN A 87 -8.63 -11.30 -7.39
N MET A 88 -9.68 -10.99 -8.16
CA MET A 88 -10.98 -10.57 -7.64
C MET A 88 -11.92 -11.75 -7.33
N LYS A 89 -11.79 -12.86 -8.06
CA LYS A 89 -12.63 -14.04 -7.90
C LYS A 89 -11.87 -15.32 -8.22
N GLN A 90 -12.22 -16.41 -7.57
CA GLN A 90 -11.77 -17.73 -7.97
C GLN A 90 -12.46 -18.11 -9.28
N LEU A 91 -11.68 -18.28 -10.35
CA LEU A 91 -12.21 -18.73 -11.65
C LEU A 91 -12.46 -20.24 -11.66
N ILE A 92 -11.74 -20.96 -10.82
CA ILE A 92 -11.86 -22.40 -10.60
C ILE A 92 -11.82 -22.62 -9.08
N PRO A 93 -12.74 -23.42 -8.50
CA PRO A 93 -12.71 -23.71 -7.07
C PRO A 93 -11.39 -24.40 -6.71
N HIS A 94 -10.57 -23.73 -5.88
CA HIS A 94 -9.33 -24.31 -5.38
C HIS A 94 -9.03 -23.77 -3.98
N PRO A 95 -8.87 -24.64 -2.97
CA PRO A 95 -8.82 -24.22 -1.56
C PRO A 95 -7.60 -23.36 -1.20
N ARG A 96 -6.54 -23.37 -2.01
CA ARG A 96 -5.35 -22.51 -1.81
C ARG A 96 -5.34 -21.25 -2.67
N TRP A 97 -6.37 -21.02 -3.49
CA TRP A 97 -6.44 -19.82 -4.33
C TRP A 97 -7.04 -18.68 -3.51
N LEU A 98 -6.20 -17.75 -3.09
CA LEU A 98 -6.64 -16.53 -2.39
C LEU A 98 -6.95 -15.42 -3.38
N THR A 99 -7.98 -14.64 -3.06
CA THR A 99 -8.41 -13.43 -3.75
C THR A 99 -8.13 -12.21 -2.88
N LEU A 100 -8.32 -11.01 -3.43
CA LEU A 100 -8.19 -9.76 -2.66
C LEU A 100 -9.21 -9.66 -1.52
N LYS A 101 -10.33 -10.38 -1.58
CA LYS A 101 -11.28 -10.48 -0.45
C LYS A 101 -10.72 -11.25 0.74
N ASP A 102 -9.76 -12.13 0.49
CA ASP A 102 -9.12 -12.93 1.54
C ASP A 102 -7.95 -12.17 2.18
N VAL A 103 -7.46 -11.09 1.55
CA VAL A 103 -6.41 -10.23 2.10
C VAL A 103 -6.98 -9.42 3.26
N SER A 104 -6.41 -9.60 4.45
CA SER A 104 -6.88 -8.95 5.69
C SER A 104 -8.39 -9.11 5.91
N GLU A 105 -8.97 -10.27 5.54
CA GLU A 105 -10.42 -10.53 5.65
C GLU A 105 -11.30 -9.49 4.90
N GLY A 106 -10.76 -8.86 3.86
CA GLY A 106 -11.46 -7.86 3.05
C GLY A 106 -11.20 -6.41 3.46
N GLU A 107 -10.59 -6.16 4.63
CA GLU A 107 -10.24 -4.81 5.11
C GLU A 107 -9.38 -4.04 4.10
N PHE A 108 -8.55 -4.77 3.32
CA PHE A 108 -7.78 -4.20 2.22
C PHE A 108 -8.67 -3.48 1.21
N LEU A 109 -9.71 -4.15 0.72
CA LEU A 109 -10.61 -3.59 -0.29
C LEU A 109 -11.43 -2.43 0.27
N ASP A 110 -11.82 -2.50 1.54
CA ASP A 110 -12.54 -1.40 2.21
C ASP A 110 -11.65 -0.15 2.31
N CYS A 111 -10.37 -0.31 2.64
CA CYS A 111 -9.40 0.78 2.66
C CYS A 111 -9.05 1.28 1.25
N PHE A 112 -9.00 0.38 0.27
CA PHE A 112 -8.72 0.71 -1.12
C PHE A 112 -9.89 1.46 -1.77
N PHE A 113 -11.14 1.12 -1.42
CA PHE A 113 -12.34 1.72 -1.98
C PHE A 113 -12.85 2.91 -1.17
N GLN A 114 -12.00 3.93 -1.07
CA GLN A 114 -12.33 5.22 -0.46
C GLN A 114 -12.44 6.32 -1.53
N ASN A 115 -13.19 7.38 -1.22
CA ASN A 115 -13.31 8.55 -2.10
C ASN A 115 -12.04 9.42 -2.13
N TYR A 116 -11.06 9.12 -1.28
CA TYR A 116 -9.82 9.85 -1.19
C TYR A 116 -8.65 8.89 -1.29
N GLU A 117 -7.66 9.28 -2.10
CA GLU A 117 -6.35 8.64 -2.11
C GLU A 117 -5.38 9.42 -1.23
N LEU A 118 -4.60 8.70 -0.45
CA LEU A 118 -3.58 9.28 0.42
C LEU A 118 -2.20 9.10 -0.19
N PHE A 119 -1.33 10.09 -0.04
CA PHE A 119 0.05 10.02 -0.52
C PHE A 119 1.01 10.58 0.53
N ARG A 120 2.18 9.94 0.60
CA ARG A 120 3.34 10.47 1.29
C ARG A 120 4.15 11.29 0.29
N ARG A 121 4.38 12.55 0.60
CA ARG A 121 5.14 13.48 -0.25
C ARG A 121 6.53 13.71 0.33
N TYR A 122 7.55 13.59 -0.49
CA TYR A 122 8.90 14.04 -0.16
C TYR A 122 9.67 14.45 -1.42
N SER A 123 10.73 15.23 -1.22
CA SER A 123 11.61 15.67 -2.29
C SER A 123 12.95 14.95 -2.21
N LEU A 124 13.49 14.59 -3.37
CA LEU A 124 14.87 14.15 -3.56
C LEU A 124 15.59 15.30 -4.27
N THR A 125 16.49 15.97 -3.56
CA THR A 125 17.29 17.07 -4.12
C THR A 125 18.56 16.52 -4.73
N HIS A 126 18.90 16.99 -5.92
CA HIS A 126 20.20 16.71 -6.52
C HIS A 126 21.25 17.64 -5.90
N ASN A 127 22.17 17.08 -5.12
CA ASN A 127 23.36 17.81 -4.73
C ASN A 127 24.30 17.86 -5.94
N SER A 128 24.45 19.04 -6.53
CA SER A 128 25.46 19.29 -7.55
C SER A 128 26.81 19.42 -6.82
N GLU A 129 27.54 18.31 -6.70
CA GLU A 129 28.98 18.37 -6.43
C GLU A 129 29.74 18.87 -7.66
#